data_AF-A0A1F3MED1-F1
#
_entry.id   AF-A0A1F3MED1-F1
#
_cell.length_a   1.000
_cell.length_b   1.000
_cell.length_c   1.000
_cell.angle_alpha   90.00
_cell.angle_beta   90.00
_cell.angle_gamma   90.00
#
_symmetry.space_group_name_H-M   'P 1'
#
loop_
_entity.id
_entity.type
_entity.pdbx_description
1 polymer ?
#
loop_
_entity_poly.entity_id
_entity_poly.type
_entity_poly.pdbx_seq_one_letter_code
_entity_poly.pdbx_strand_id
1 'polypeptide(L)'
;MNILTTHSLLKLMKEDKIQIVDVRPIDAYNGWPMQNESRGGHIKGARSLPLKWTHYMDWIDIIGAKGLLPEHQIAIYGYKPEEAEQVARFFELAGYHNLSLYHNFVDEWSSNADLPMDRLANYQNLVSAHWVNELISGGKPPHYNNNQYVVVHAHYRNRDAYLSGHIPGAIDMDTLALEAPETWNRRSPEELEKALLEHGITADTTVVLYGKYMDPDNADPFPGSAAGDIGAIRNAFIMLYAGVKDIRILNGGFQSWQDAGFGVSMDDEPKKPCKNFGVTIPQHPELAVDIPEAKEMLSAPDAELVCVRSWPEYIGEVSGYNYIEKKGRIPGAIFGNCGSDAYHMENYRNLDHTIREFHEVEKIWKAVGITPDKHLAFYCGTGWRGSEAFFNAWLMGWPKVSVFDGGWFEWSNDPANPYETGIPVNDLKI
;
A
#
# COMPACT_ATOMS: atom_id res chain seq x y z
N MET A 1 -2.96 26.47 23.93
CA MET A 1 -1.92 25.49 23.54
C MET A 1 -0.54 26.04 23.89
N ASN A 2 0.38 25.19 24.36
CA ASN A 2 1.77 25.56 24.62
C ASN A 2 2.64 25.34 23.37
N ILE A 3 3.69 26.15 23.16
CA ILE A 3 4.68 25.93 22.09
C ILE A 3 5.90 25.24 22.71
N LEU A 4 6.26 24.07 22.20
CA LEU A 4 7.42 23.31 22.67
C LEU A 4 8.68 23.80 21.97
N THR A 5 9.76 23.94 22.74
CA THR A 5 11.11 24.02 22.19
C THR A 5 11.61 22.61 21.82
N THR A 6 12.58 22.51 20.92
CA THR A 6 13.24 21.25 20.55
C THR A 6 13.74 20.46 21.77
N HIS A 7 14.37 21.16 22.72
CA HIS A 7 14.83 20.55 23.98
C HIS A 7 13.68 19.97 24.82
N SER A 8 12.55 20.68 24.91
CA SER A 8 11.39 20.24 25.69
C SER A 8 10.72 19.03 25.05
N LEU A 9 10.54 19.04 23.73
CA LEU A 9 9.98 17.90 22.99
C LEU A 9 10.85 16.65 23.16
N LEU A 10 12.18 16.76 23.00
CA LEU A 10 13.10 15.65 23.23
C LEU A 10 13.04 15.10 24.64
N LYS A 11 12.89 15.96 25.65
CA LYS A 11 12.76 15.52 27.04
C LYS A 11 11.47 14.70 27.24
N LEU A 12 10.35 15.20 26.72
CA LEU A 12 9.05 14.51 26.83
C LEU A 12 9.05 13.16 26.09
N MET A 13 9.73 13.08 24.93
CA MET A 13 9.93 11.83 24.21
C MET A 13 10.72 10.80 25.02
N LYS A 14 11.81 11.21 25.67
CA LYS A 14 12.65 10.30 26.49
C LYS A 14 11.93 9.76 27.72
N GLU A 15 10.93 10.49 28.21
CA GLU A 15 10.13 10.10 29.36
C GLU A 15 8.91 9.25 28.98
N ASP A 16 8.68 9.00 27.68
CA ASP A 16 7.49 8.32 27.13
C ASP A 16 6.16 8.97 27.57
N LYS A 17 6.16 10.30 27.66
CA LYS A 17 5.04 11.09 28.19
C LYS A 17 4.25 11.81 27.11
N ILE A 18 4.58 11.64 25.84
CA ILE A 18 3.98 12.43 24.76
C ILE A 18 3.69 11.58 23.53
N GLN A 19 2.52 11.81 22.95
CA GLN A 19 2.17 11.37 21.60
C GLN A 19 2.54 12.48 20.61
N ILE A 20 3.18 12.12 19.52
CA ILE A 20 3.58 13.10 18.50
C ILE A 20 2.72 12.87 17.26
N VAL A 21 2.22 13.95 16.68
CA VAL A 21 1.36 13.93 15.51
C VAL A 21 1.99 14.78 14.42
N ASP A 22 2.23 14.15 13.26
CA ASP A 22 2.70 14.77 12.04
C ASP A 22 1.51 15.09 11.14
N VAL A 23 1.28 16.37 10.87
CA VAL A 23 0.11 16.83 10.07
C VAL A 23 0.41 17.02 8.59
N ARG A 24 1.63 16.70 8.16
CA ARG A 24 2.05 16.83 6.75
C ARG A 24 1.39 15.74 5.89
N PRO A 25 1.45 15.84 4.55
CA PRO A 25 1.03 14.75 3.68
C PRO A 25 1.72 13.43 4.05
N ILE A 26 1.01 12.31 3.91
CA ILE A 26 1.55 10.99 4.28
C ILE A 26 2.82 10.62 3.49
N ASP A 27 2.97 11.13 2.27
CA ASP A 27 4.18 10.94 1.47
C ASP A 27 5.41 11.59 2.14
N ALA A 28 5.25 12.78 2.73
CA ALA A 28 6.29 13.45 3.50
C ALA A 28 6.63 12.72 4.80
N TYR A 29 5.60 12.18 5.48
CA TYR A 29 5.77 11.30 6.62
C TYR A 29 6.59 10.05 6.24
N ASN A 30 6.27 9.43 5.10
CA ASN A 30 6.93 8.22 4.63
C ASN A 30 8.40 8.45 4.27
N GLY A 31 8.80 9.65 3.84
CA GLY A 31 10.20 9.94 3.57
C GLY A 31 10.46 10.99 2.50
N TRP A 32 9.45 11.38 1.73
CA TRP A 32 9.63 12.33 0.63
C TRP A 32 9.98 13.72 1.16
N PRO A 33 11.09 14.32 0.70
CA PRO A 33 11.40 15.71 1.01
C PRO A 33 10.52 16.64 0.16
N MET A 34 9.34 17.01 0.66
CA MET A 34 8.35 17.79 -0.12
C MET A 34 8.53 19.31 0.03
N GLN A 35 9.34 19.76 1.00
CA GLN A 35 9.72 21.15 1.19
C GLN A 35 11.26 21.23 1.30
N ASN A 36 11.79 22.18 2.06
CA ASN A 36 13.23 22.44 2.20
C ASN A 36 13.92 21.61 3.30
N GLU A 37 13.34 20.49 3.74
CA GLU A 37 13.96 19.63 4.73
C GLU A 37 15.25 18.96 4.22
N SER A 38 16.29 18.96 5.05
CA SER A 38 17.55 18.29 4.69
C SER A 38 17.49 16.76 4.87
N ARG A 39 16.56 16.28 5.70
CA ARG A 39 16.26 14.87 5.93
C ARG A 39 14.75 14.67 5.86
N GLY A 40 14.29 13.90 4.88
CA GLY A 40 12.88 13.47 4.80
C GLY A 40 12.51 12.42 5.86
N GLY A 41 11.22 12.20 6.04
CA GLY A 41 10.65 11.34 7.08
C GLY A 41 10.03 12.15 8.21
N HIS A 42 9.74 11.50 9.33
CA HIS A 42 9.02 12.06 10.48
C HIS A 42 9.84 11.99 11.76
N ILE A 43 9.46 12.76 12.78
CA ILE A 43 10.03 12.64 14.13
C ILE A 43 9.78 11.20 14.62
N LYS A 44 10.83 10.55 15.12
CA LYS A 44 10.73 9.16 15.61
C LYS A 44 9.58 8.98 16.60
N GLY A 45 8.70 8.00 16.33
CA GLY A 45 7.52 7.70 17.14
C GLY A 45 6.29 8.56 16.85
N ALA A 46 6.35 9.48 15.88
CA ALA A 46 5.18 10.25 15.46
C ALA A 46 4.15 9.40 14.71
N ARG A 47 2.87 9.71 14.90
CA ARG A 47 1.73 9.24 14.11
C ARG A 47 1.49 10.16 12.92
N SER A 48 1.11 9.59 11.78
CA SER A 48 0.65 10.37 10.63
C SER A 48 -0.82 10.75 10.82
N LEU A 49 -1.13 12.05 10.72
CA LEU A 49 -2.50 12.55 10.72
C LEU A 49 -2.60 13.79 9.81
N PRO A 50 -2.51 13.60 8.48
CA PRO A 50 -2.47 14.70 7.52
C PRO A 50 -3.60 15.72 7.73
N LEU A 51 -3.27 17.01 7.61
CA LEU A 51 -4.23 18.11 7.75
C LEU A 51 -5.48 17.92 6.86
N LYS A 52 -5.30 17.40 5.64
CA LYS A 52 -6.41 17.15 4.71
C LYS A 52 -7.49 16.23 5.31
N TRP A 53 -7.14 15.38 6.29
CA TRP A 53 -8.09 14.47 6.91
C TRP A 53 -9.05 15.14 7.89
N THR A 54 -8.78 16.37 8.32
CA THR A 54 -9.74 17.17 9.13
C THR A 54 -11.04 17.50 8.39
N HIS A 55 -11.08 17.28 7.08
CA HIS A 55 -12.25 17.48 6.23
C HIS A 55 -13.16 16.24 6.15
N TYR A 56 -12.72 15.06 6.62
CA TYR A 56 -13.58 13.88 6.70
C TYR A 56 -14.53 13.98 7.89
N MET A 57 -15.77 13.54 7.70
CA MET A 57 -16.75 13.46 8.78
C MET A 57 -16.30 12.49 9.89
N ASP A 58 -15.54 11.46 9.52
CA ASP A 58 -15.02 10.40 10.39
C ASP A 58 -13.77 10.81 11.18
N TRP A 59 -13.44 12.12 11.25
CA TRP A 59 -12.24 12.61 11.96
C TRP A 59 -12.06 12.01 13.37
N ILE A 60 -13.15 11.89 14.13
CA ILE A 60 -13.14 11.33 15.49
C ILE A 60 -12.79 9.83 15.47
N ASP A 61 -13.29 9.10 14.47
CA ASP A 61 -12.99 7.67 14.32
C ASP A 61 -11.54 7.47 13.84
N ILE A 62 -11.02 8.35 12.98
CA ILE A 62 -9.62 8.34 12.54
C ILE A 62 -8.68 8.51 13.74
N ILE A 63 -8.90 9.52 14.60
CA ILE A 63 -8.04 9.73 15.78
C ILE A 63 -8.15 8.56 16.78
N GLY A 64 -9.36 8.01 16.97
CA GLY A 64 -9.61 6.87 17.85
C GLY A 64 -8.90 5.59 17.35
N ALA A 65 -8.97 5.32 16.05
CA ALA A 65 -8.30 4.17 15.42
C ALA A 65 -6.76 4.24 15.54
N LYS A 66 -6.20 5.46 15.66
CA LYS A 66 -4.76 5.69 15.92
C LYS A 66 -4.36 5.52 17.39
N GLY A 67 -5.32 5.22 18.28
CA GLY A 67 -5.08 5.08 19.70
C GLY A 67 -4.69 6.41 20.37
N LEU A 68 -5.09 7.55 19.80
CA LEU A 68 -4.97 8.85 20.45
C LEU A 68 -6.18 9.01 21.37
N LEU A 69 -5.95 9.36 22.64
CA LEU A 69 -6.98 9.49 23.66
C LEU A 69 -6.98 10.91 24.25
N PRO A 70 -8.12 11.45 24.70
CA PRO A 70 -8.22 12.83 25.23
C PRO A 70 -7.26 13.16 26.38
N GLU A 71 -6.88 12.16 27.18
CA GLU A 71 -5.94 12.28 28.30
C GLU A 71 -4.46 12.34 27.87
N HIS A 72 -4.14 11.93 26.64
CA HIS A 72 -2.76 11.96 26.16
C HIS A 72 -2.26 13.41 26.06
N GLN A 73 -0.99 13.60 26.43
CA GLN A 73 -0.27 14.80 26.03
C GLN A 73 0.11 14.66 24.55
N ILE A 74 -0.33 15.59 23.70
CA ILE A 74 -0.12 15.53 22.26
C ILE A 74 0.72 16.72 21.80
N ALA A 75 1.83 16.45 21.11
CA ALA A 75 2.59 17.44 20.34
C ALA A 75 2.25 17.33 18.87
N ILE A 76 1.82 18.44 18.26
CA ILE A 76 1.43 18.52 16.85
C ILE A 76 2.47 19.35 16.11
N TYR A 77 2.97 18.85 14.98
CA TYR A 77 3.90 19.57 14.12
C TYR A 77 3.55 19.38 12.65
N GLY A 78 3.98 20.33 11.82
CA GLY A 78 3.83 20.32 10.38
C GLY A 78 5.01 21.00 9.69
N TYR A 79 4.86 21.35 8.42
CA TYR A 79 5.83 22.24 7.76
C TYR A 79 5.65 23.68 8.21
N LYS A 80 4.39 24.11 8.38
CA LYS A 80 4.04 25.46 8.81
C LYS A 80 3.28 25.44 10.13
N PRO A 81 3.52 26.40 11.04
CA PRO A 81 2.78 26.52 12.30
C PRO A 81 1.25 26.51 12.11
N GLU A 82 0.75 27.20 11.08
CA GLU A 82 -0.68 27.37 10.83
C GLU A 82 -1.39 26.04 10.53
N GLU A 83 -0.69 25.10 9.88
CA GLU A 83 -1.20 23.76 9.58
C GLU A 83 -1.39 22.96 10.87
N ALA A 84 -0.39 22.99 11.76
CA ALA A 84 -0.44 22.33 13.06
C ALA A 84 -1.51 22.94 13.97
N GLU A 85 -1.62 24.28 13.99
CA GLU A 85 -2.67 25.00 14.72
C GLU A 85 -4.07 24.62 14.24
N GLN A 86 -4.26 24.43 12.93
CA GLN A 86 -5.55 24.02 12.39
C GLN A 86 -5.95 22.63 12.90
N VAL A 87 -5.07 21.64 12.79
CA VAL A 87 -5.34 20.29 13.32
C VAL A 87 -5.58 20.33 14.83
N ALA A 88 -4.81 21.14 15.56
CA ALA A 88 -4.99 21.28 17.01
C ALA A 88 -6.39 21.82 17.39
N ARG A 89 -6.96 22.75 16.61
CA ARG A 89 -8.35 23.19 16.82
C ARG A 89 -9.36 22.06 16.64
N PHE A 90 -9.15 21.15 15.69
CA PHE A 90 -10.02 19.97 15.52
C PHE A 90 -9.89 18.98 16.68
N PHE A 91 -8.69 18.81 17.24
CA PHE A 91 -8.50 18.08 18.49
C PHE A 91 -9.25 18.72 19.67
N GLU A 92 -9.17 20.06 19.83
CA GLU A 92 -9.90 20.77 20.89
C GLU A 92 -11.42 20.59 20.75
N LEU A 93 -11.96 20.68 19.53
CA LEU A 93 -13.38 20.42 19.24
C LEU A 93 -13.79 18.97 19.54
N ALA A 94 -12.86 18.02 19.41
CA ALA A 94 -13.05 16.61 19.76
C ALA A 94 -12.81 16.31 21.26
N GLY A 95 -12.58 17.33 22.10
CA GLY A 95 -12.42 17.18 23.56
C GLY A 95 -10.99 16.92 24.04
N TYR A 96 -9.97 17.13 23.20
CA TYR A 96 -8.58 16.99 23.59
C TYR A 96 -8.03 18.34 24.06
N HIS A 97 -7.55 18.41 25.31
CA HIS A 97 -7.15 19.67 25.92
C HIS A 97 -5.65 19.76 26.22
N ASN A 98 -4.94 18.63 26.28
CA ASN A 98 -3.51 18.58 26.57
C ASN A 98 -2.66 18.66 25.29
N LEU A 99 -2.82 19.77 24.56
CA LEU A 99 -2.20 19.98 23.25
C LEU A 99 -1.03 20.97 23.30
N SER A 100 0.05 20.61 22.62
CA SER A 100 1.19 21.48 22.37
C SER A 100 1.55 21.50 20.88
N LEU A 101 2.15 22.60 20.44
CA LEU A 101 2.62 22.77 19.07
C LEU A 101 4.14 22.72 19.03
N TYR A 102 4.71 22.21 17.94
CA TYR A 102 6.13 22.25 17.68
C TYR A 102 6.39 22.87 16.29
N HIS A 103 7.04 24.03 16.26
CA HIS A 103 7.18 24.85 15.04
C HIS A 103 8.51 24.65 14.32
N ASN A 104 9.52 24.07 14.97
CA ASN A 104 10.90 24.07 14.47
C ASN A 104 11.26 22.74 13.75
N PHE A 105 10.29 22.10 13.08
CA PHE A 105 10.54 20.81 12.40
C PHE A 105 11.53 20.95 11.24
N VAL A 106 11.30 21.88 10.31
CA VAL A 106 12.18 22.03 9.13
C VAL A 106 13.54 22.59 9.55
N ASP A 107 13.54 23.74 10.22
CA ASP A 107 14.76 24.53 10.46
C ASP A 107 15.69 23.94 11.54
N GLU A 108 15.14 23.26 12.56
CA GLU A 108 15.94 22.66 13.64
C GLU A 108 15.93 21.12 13.63
N TRP A 109 14.76 20.48 13.49
CA TRP A 109 14.69 19.02 13.64
C TRP A 109 15.29 18.28 12.45
N SER A 110 14.80 18.59 11.25
CA SER A 110 15.21 17.93 10.03
C SER A 110 16.67 18.22 9.67
N SER A 111 17.19 19.40 10.06
CA SER A 111 18.54 19.89 9.79
C SER A 111 19.62 19.31 10.71
N ASN A 112 19.25 18.78 11.88
CA ASN A 112 20.20 18.26 12.86
C ASN A 112 20.24 16.73 12.86
N ALA A 113 21.35 16.14 12.40
CA ALA A 113 21.55 14.70 12.29
C ALA A 113 21.40 13.93 13.62
N ASP A 114 21.63 14.58 14.78
CA ASP A 114 21.53 13.94 16.10
C ASP A 114 20.07 13.79 16.57
N LEU A 115 19.12 14.46 15.92
CA LEU A 115 17.70 14.38 16.27
C LEU A 115 17.04 13.18 15.59
N PRO A 116 16.30 12.35 16.35
CA PRO A 116 15.81 11.07 15.86
C PRO A 116 14.65 11.28 14.89
N MET A 117 14.75 10.62 13.73
CA MET A 117 13.74 10.57 12.70
C MET A 117 13.62 9.14 12.19
N ASP A 118 12.42 8.76 11.76
CA ASP A 118 12.14 7.52 11.06
C ASP A 118 11.54 7.81 9.68
N ARG A 119 11.60 6.81 8.79
CA ARG A 119 11.03 6.85 7.45
C ARG A 119 10.74 5.43 6.97
N LEU A 120 9.85 5.30 6.01
CA LEU A 120 9.60 4.04 5.29
C LEU A 120 10.83 3.70 4.44
N ALA A 121 11.33 2.47 4.48
CA ALA A 121 12.66 2.14 3.92
C ALA A 121 12.73 2.36 2.39
N ASN A 122 11.68 1.93 1.68
CA ASN A 122 11.56 2.03 0.22
C ASN A 122 10.49 3.04 -0.20
N TYR A 123 10.36 4.16 0.53
CA TYR A 123 9.38 5.22 0.25
C TYR A 123 9.41 5.73 -1.19
N GLN A 124 10.56 5.67 -1.88
CA GLN A 124 10.72 6.08 -3.27
C GLN A 124 9.83 5.31 -4.25
N ASN A 125 9.38 4.10 -3.89
CA ASN A 125 8.48 3.27 -4.70
C ASN A 125 6.99 3.65 -4.51
N LEU A 126 6.67 4.51 -3.55
CA LEU A 126 5.32 4.99 -3.27
C LEU A 126 5.30 6.51 -3.47
N VAL A 127 4.91 6.97 -4.66
CA VAL A 127 5.05 8.36 -5.12
C VAL A 127 3.77 9.17 -4.87
N SER A 128 3.93 10.48 -4.65
CA SER A 128 2.82 11.42 -4.54
C SER A 128 2.31 11.88 -5.91
N ALA A 129 1.10 12.43 -5.96
CA ALA A 129 0.56 13.02 -7.19
C ALA A 129 1.44 14.16 -7.73
N HIS A 130 2.06 14.95 -6.85
CA HIS A 130 2.97 16.03 -7.23
C HIS A 130 4.23 15.50 -7.93
N TRP A 131 4.77 14.38 -7.44
CA TRP A 131 5.91 13.70 -8.07
C TRP A 131 5.55 13.24 -9.50
N VAL A 132 4.37 12.63 -9.67
CA VAL A 132 3.88 12.20 -10.99
C VAL A 132 3.66 13.40 -11.91
N ASN A 133 3.05 14.48 -11.40
CA ASN A 133 2.80 15.68 -12.19
C ASN A 133 4.10 16.34 -12.68
N GLU A 134 5.12 16.41 -11.83
CA GLU A 134 6.44 16.90 -12.22
C GLU A 134 7.06 16.02 -13.32
N LEU A 135 6.98 14.69 -13.18
CA LEU A 135 7.48 13.74 -14.18
C LEU A 135 6.81 13.95 -15.55
N ILE A 136 5.47 13.99 -15.60
CA ILE A 136 4.75 14.12 -16.87
C ILE A 136 4.87 15.50 -17.51
N SER A 137 5.18 16.53 -16.69
CA SER A 137 5.46 17.90 -17.15
C SER A 137 6.88 18.08 -17.71
N GLY A 138 7.68 17.01 -17.76
CA GLY A 138 9.06 17.04 -18.25
C GLY A 138 10.11 17.44 -17.20
N GLY A 139 9.72 17.48 -15.92
CA GLY A 139 10.62 17.70 -14.80
C GLY A 139 11.44 16.45 -14.43
N LYS A 140 12.19 16.55 -13.34
CA LYS A 140 13.02 15.46 -12.80
C LYS A 140 12.78 15.38 -11.29
N PRO A 141 11.66 14.77 -10.88
CA PRO A 141 11.32 14.73 -9.47
C PRO A 141 12.38 13.93 -8.68
N PRO A 142 12.51 14.15 -7.37
CA PRO A 142 13.50 13.46 -6.56
C PRO A 142 13.47 11.93 -6.74
N HIS A 143 14.62 11.29 -6.67
CA HIS A 143 14.78 9.84 -6.91
C HIS A 143 14.37 9.35 -8.31
N TYR A 144 14.19 10.24 -9.29
CA TYR A 144 14.04 9.88 -10.70
C TYR A 144 15.32 10.17 -11.48
N ASN A 145 16.07 9.12 -11.83
CA ASN A 145 17.34 9.22 -12.56
C ASN A 145 17.25 8.63 -13.98
N ASN A 146 16.04 8.35 -14.45
CA ASN A 146 15.79 7.72 -15.74
C ASN A 146 15.43 8.76 -16.82
N ASN A 147 15.34 8.33 -18.08
CA ASN A 147 14.87 9.13 -19.21
C ASN A 147 13.68 8.50 -19.94
N GLN A 148 13.22 7.33 -19.48
CA GLN A 148 12.10 6.61 -20.02
C GLN A 148 11.14 6.26 -18.89
N TYR A 149 9.90 6.70 -19.02
CA TYR A 149 8.82 6.32 -18.13
C TYR A 149 7.55 6.02 -18.89
N VAL A 150 6.65 5.29 -18.24
CA VAL A 150 5.26 5.14 -18.65
C VAL A 150 4.37 5.20 -17.41
N VAL A 151 3.26 5.94 -17.51
CA VAL A 151 2.23 5.96 -16.47
C VAL A 151 1.12 5.00 -16.91
N VAL A 152 0.77 4.06 -16.04
CA VAL A 152 -0.15 2.96 -16.34
C VAL A 152 -1.36 3.04 -15.42
N HIS A 153 -2.54 3.17 -16.01
CA HIS A 153 -3.82 3.00 -15.34
C HIS A 153 -4.20 1.51 -15.38
N ALA A 154 -4.19 0.85 -14.24
CA ALA A 154 -4.60 -0.55 -14.15
C ALA A 154 -6.11 -0.67 -13.93
N HIS A 155 -6.73 -1.64 -14.59
CA HIS A 155 -8.13 -2.02 -14.37
C HIS A 155 -8.31 -3.52 -14.65
N TYR A 156 -9.35 -4.15 -14.12
CA TYR A 156 -9.77 -5.48 -14.55
C TYR A 156 -10.95 -5.35 -15.50
N ARG A 157 -10.79 -5.75 -16.77
CA ARG A 157 -11.87 -5.83 -17.78
C ARG A 157 -12.83 -4.63 -17.84
N ASN A 158 -12.31 -3.43 -17.58
CA ASN A 158 -13.09 -2.22 -17.40
C ASN A 158 -12.35 -1.00 -17.97
N ARG A 159 -12.24 -0.92 -19.31
CA ARG A 159 -11.62 0.25 -19.95
C ARG A 159 -12.34 1.56 -19.60
N ASP A 160 -13.63 1.51 -19.22
CA ASP A 160 -14.38 2.69 -18.80
C ASP A 160 -13.82 3.30 -17.50
N ALA A 161 -13.17 2.52 -16.64
CA ALA A 161 -12.41 3.07 -15.50
C ALA A 161 -11.31 4.04 -15.97
N TYR A 162 -10.66 3.75 -17.10
CA TYR A 162 -9.67 4.63 -17.73
C TYR A 162 -10.34 5.76 -18.53
N LEU A 163 -11.23 5.43 -19.46
CA LEU A 163 -11.84 6.38 -20.40
C LEU A 163 -12.73 7.44 -19.73
N SER A 164 -13.28 7.13 -18.54
CA SER A 164 -14.05 8.12 -17.75
C SER A 164 -13.18 9.22 -17.13
N GLY A 165 -11.86 9.08 -17.18
CA GLY A 165 -10.91 10.06 -16.67
C GLY A 165 -9.63 9.39 -16.17
N HIS A 166 -8.48 9.83 -16.66
CA HIS A 166 -7.17 9.30 -16.29
C HIS A 166 -6.12 10.43 -16.20
N ILE A 167 -4.96 10.11 -15.63
CA ILE A 167 -3.79 10.99 -15.63
C ILE A 167 -3.38 11.27 -17.09
N PRO A 168 -3.16 12.54 -17.50
CA PRO A 168 -2.77 12.88 -18.86
C PRO A 168 -1.55 12.09 -19.35
N GLY A 169 -1.63 11.53 -20.56
CA GLY A 169 -0.57 10.72 -21.17
C GLY A 169 -0.39 9.31 -20.58
N ALA A 170 -1.19 8.90 -19.58
CA ALA A 170 -1.19 7.54 -19.09
C ALA A 170 -1.85 6.58 -20.10
N ILE A 171 -1.39 5.34 -20.17
CA ILE A 171 -2.04 4.27 -20.94
C ILE A 171 -2.83 3.34 -20.00
N ASP A 172 -3.85 2.67 -20.52
CA ASP A 172 -4.53 1.59 -19.79
C ASP A 172 -3.81 0.25 -19.91
N MET A 173 -3.86 -0.55 -18.85
CA MET A 173 -3.46 -1.96 -18.84
C MET A 173 -4.51 -2.78 -18.09
N ASP A 174 -5.15 -3.70 -18.79
CA ASP A 174 -5.99 -4.71 -18.17
C ASP A 174 -5.12 -5.66 -17.34
N THR A 175 -5.52 -6.01 -16.11
CA THR A 175 -4.79 -6.99 -15.29
C THR A 175 -4.69 -8.34 -16.01
N LEU A 176 -5.68 -8.70 -16.84
CA LEU A 176 -5.66 -9.90 -17.68
C LEU A 176 -4.51 -9.93 -18.71
N ALA A 177 -3.83 -8.81 -18.95
CA ALA A 177 -2.61 -8.80 -19.75
C ALA A 177 -1.45 -9.51 -19.03
N LEU A 178 -1.43 -9.50 -17.70
CA LEU A 178 -0.35 -10.05 -16.88
C LEU A 178 -0.76 -11.28 -16.05
N GLU A 179 -2.05 -11.51 -15.83
CA GLU A 179 -2.58 -12.71 -15.18
C GLU A 179 -3.54 -13.49 -16.09
N ALA A 180 -3.57 -14.81 -15.94
CA ALA A 180 -4.41 -15.69 -16.75
C ALA A 180 -5.75 -15.95 -16.06
N PRO A 181 -6.92 -15.71 -16.68
CA PRO A 181 -8.22 -15.93 -16.03
C PRO A 181 -8.52 -17.41 -15.74
N GLU A 182 -7.79 -18.35 -16.35
CA GLU A 182 -7.94 -19.78 -16.12
C GLU A 182 -7.35 -20.24 -14.78
N THR A 183 -6.21 -19.65 -14.39
CA THR A 183 -5.47 -20.01 -13.17
C THR A 183 -5.54 -18.91 -12.11
N TRP A 184 -5.83 -17.69 -12.53
CA TRP A 184 -5.66 -16.43 -11.80
C TRP A 184 -4.23 -16.11 -11.34
N ASN A 185 -3.25 -16.89 -11.81
CA ASN A 185 -1.83 -16.66 -11.55
C ASN A 185 -1.23 -15.73 -12.61
N ARG A 186 -0.02 -15.24 -12.33
CA ARG A 186 0.82 -14.58 -13.33
C ARG A 186 0.95 -15.45 -14.60
N ARG A 187 0.92 -14.81 -15.76
CA ARG A 187 1.11 -15.48 -17.07
C ARG A 187 2.51 -16.07 -17.22
N SER A 188 2.70 -16.89 -18.26
CA SER A 188 4.03 -17.45 -18.56
C SER A 188 5.05 -16.34 -18.88
N PRO A 189 6.36 -16.59 -18.73
CA PRO A 189 7.39 -15.63 -19.11
C PRO A 189 7.24 -15.05 -20.53
N GLU A 190 6.87 -15.88 -21.50
CA GLU A 190 6.69 -15.47 -22.90
C GLU A 190 5.46 -14.57 -23.08
N GLU A 191 4.37 -14.88 -22.40
CA GLU A 191 3.16 -14.07 -22.40
C GLU A 191 3.38 -12.73 -21.70
N LEU A 192 4.09 -12.72 -20.57
CA LEU A 192 4.47 -11.51 -19.85
C LEU A 192 5.38 -10.61 -20.70
N GLU A 193 6.42 -11.18 -21.33
CA GLU A 193 7.30 -10.42 -22.21
C GLU A 193 6.51 -9.76 -23.35
N LYS A 194 5.65 -10.54 -24.02
CA LYS A 194 4.80 -10.02 -25.08
C LYS A 194 3.89 -8.89 -24.59
N ALA A 195 3.19 -9.10 -23.48
CA ALA A 195 2.26 -8.10 -22.94
C ALA A 195 2.98 -6.81 -22.54
N LEU A 196 4.11 -6.90 -21.83
CA LEU A 196 4.89 -5.73 -21.42
C LEU A 196 5.41 -4.96 -22.65
N LEU A 197 5.91 -5.66 -23.67
CA LEU A 197 6.37 -5.05 -24.91
C LEU A 197 5.25 -4.36 -25.68
N GLU A 198 4.07 -4.96 -25.78
CA GLU A 198 2.91 -4.34 -26.44
C GLU A 198 2.44 -3.06 -25.72
N HIS A 199 2.70 -2.95 -24.41
CA HIS A 199 2.43 -1.76 -23.61
C HIS A 199 3.60 -0.76 -23.57
N GLY A 200 4.69 -1.03 -24.27
CA GLY A 200 5.85 -0.13 -24.31
C GLY A 200 6.72 -0.16 -23.06
N ILE A 201 6.72 -1.27 -22.33
CA ILE A 201 7.48 -1.46 -21.10
C ILE A 201 8.69 -2.35 -21.36
N THR A 202 9.85 -1.91 -20.91
CA THR A 202 11.10 -2.70 -20.86
C THR A 202 11.57 -2.81 -19.41
N ALA A 203 12.57 -3.65 -19.15
CA ALA A 203 13.17 -3.80 -17.82
C ALA A 203 13.76 -2.48 -17.27
N ASP A 204 14.21 -1.59 -18.15
CA ASP A 204 14.80 -0.29 -17.79
C ASP A 204 13.78 0.86 -17.82
N THR A 205 12.51 0.61 -18.12
CA THR A 205 11.45 1.64 -18.10
C THR A 205 11.03 1.91 -16.66
N THR A 206 10.95 3.18 -16.25
CA THR A 206 10.27 3.54 -14.98
C THR A 206 8.76 3.43 -15.19
N VAL A 207 8.10 2.49 -14.51
CA VAL A 207 6.65 2.31 -14.63
C VAL A 207 5.97 2.88 -13.39
N VAL A 208 5.07 3.83 -13.60
CA VAL A 208 4.24 4.43 -12.55
C VAL A 208 2.83 3.86 -12.67
N LEU A 209 2.43 2.99 -11.75
CA LEU A 209 1.11 2.38 -11.75
C LEU A 209 0.17 3.09 -10.77
N TYR A 210 -1.10 3.15 -11.15
CA TYR A 210 -2.21 3.56 -10.31
C TYR A 210 -3.49 2.92 -10.84
N GLY A 211 -4.55 2.89 -10.05
CA GLY A 211 -5.86 2.52 -10.52
C GLY A 211 -6.91 3.54 -10.07
N LYS A 212 -8.17 3.21 -10.33
CA LYS A 212 -9.31 3.98 -9.86
C LYS A 212 -10.15 3.08 -8.96
N TYR A 213 -10.30 3.47 -7.70
CA TYR A 213 -11.33 2.94 -6.83
C TYR A 213 -12.71 3.48 -7.27
N MET A 214 -13.69 2.60 -7.39
CA MET A 214 -15.05 2.91 -7.87
C MET A 214 -16.13 2.20 -7.04
N ASP A 215 -15.91 2.05 -5.74
CA ASP A 215 -16.84 1.41 -4.79
C ASP A 215 -17.28 -0.02 -5.21
N PRO A 216 -16.39 -1.02 -5.12
CA PRO A 216 -16.73 -2.42 -5.41
C PRO A 216 -17.97 -2.91 -4.64
N ASP A 217 -18.95 -3.47 -5.34
CA ASP A 217 -20.11 -4.13 -4.73
C ASP A 217 -20.05 -5.64 -4.98
N ASN A 218 -20.08 -6.46 -3.92
CA ASN A 218 -20.10 -7.92 -4.03
C ASN A 218 -21.31 -8.48 -4.81
N ALA A 219 -22.37 -7.69 -4.99
CA ALA A 219 -23.53 -8.06 -5.82
C ALA A 219 -23.24 -7.97 -7.32
N ASP A 220 -22.22 -7.22 -7.73
CA ASP A 220 -21.86 -7.07 -9.14
C ASP A 220 -21.20 -8.34 -9.71
N PRO A 221 -21.33 -8.58 -11.03
CA PRO A 221 -20.70 -9.73 -11.66
C PRO A 221 -19.17 -9.66 -11.64
N PHE A 222 -18.58 -8.46 -11.59
CA PHE A 222 -17.13 -8.24 -11.57
C PHE A 222 -16.76 -7.11 -10.60
N PRO A 223 -16.86 -7.32 -9.28
CA PRO A 223 -16.58 -6.26 -8.31
C PRO A 223 -15.13 -5.76 -8.41
N GLY A 224 -14.20 -6.64 -8.81
CA GLY A 224 -12.80 -6.30 -9.08
C GLY A 224 -12.60 -5.24 -10.16
N SER A 225 -13.57 -5.02 -11.05
CA SER A 225 -13.55 -3.93 -12.05
C SER A 225 -13.55 -2.54 -11.41
N ALA A 226 -13.99 -2.43 -10.15
CA ALA A 226 -14.03 -1.21 -9.35
C ALA A 226 -12.89 -1.10 -8.34
N ALA A 227 -12.04 -2.14 -8.21
CA ALA A 227 -10.94 -2.21 -7.25
C ALA A 227 -9.58 -1.90 -7.91
N GLY A 228 -9.55 -0.89 -8.79
CA GLY A 228 -8.43 -0.66 -9.72
C GLY A 228 -7.08 -0.49 -9.03
N ASP A 229 -7.02 0.16 -7.86
CA ASP A 229 -5.76 0.35 -7.13
C ASP A 229 -5.16 -0.95 -6.60
N ILE A 230 -5.99 -1.91 -6.19
CA ILE A 230 -5.50 -3.25 -5.82
C ILE A 230 -4.92 -3.93 -7.07
N GLY A 231 -5.58 -3.78 -8.22
CA GLY A 231 -5.11 -4.26 -9.52
C GLY A 231 -3.80 -3.62 -9.97
N ALA A 232 -3.59 -2.34 -9.68
CA ALA A 232 -2.34 -1.64 -9.95
C ALA A 232 -1.17 -2.24 -9.16
N ILE A 233 -1.38 -2.53 -7.88
CA ILE A 233 -0.35 -3.16 -7.03
C ILE A 233 -0.14 -4.63 -7.40
N ARG A 234 -1.18 -5.35 -7.84
CA ARG A 234 -1.06 -6.69 -8.44
C ARG A 234 -0.17 -6.67 -9.68
N ASN A 235 -0.40 -5.74 -10.62
CA ASN A 235 0.44 -5.57 -11.80
C ASN A 235 1.89 -5.20 -11.42
N ALA A 236 2.07 -4.32 -10.41
CA ALA A 236 3.39 -3.98 -9.90
C ALA A 236 4.16 -5.20 -9.37
N PHE A 237 3.50 -6.08 -8.61
CA PHE A 237 4.09 -7.34 -8.16
C PHE A 237 4.56 -8.20 -9.35
N ILE A 238 3.72 -8.39 -10.36
CA ILE A 238 4.07 -9.21 -11.54
C ILE A 238 5.21 -8.57 -12.33
N MET A 239 5.24 -7.24 -12.46
CA MET A 239 6.32 -6.52 -13.14
C MET A 239 7.65 -6.59 -12.37
N LEU A 240 7.62 -6.52 -11.04
CA LEU A 240 8.81 -6.75 -10.20
C LEU A 240 9.34 -8.17 -10.40
N TYR A 241 8.48 -9.19 -10.30
CA TYR A 241 8.82 -10.59 -10.59
C TYR A 241 9.46 -10.74 -11.98
N ALA A 242 8.86 -10.10 -12.99
CA ALA A 242 9.33 -10.16 -14.36
C ALA A 242 10.72 -9.53 -14.55
N GLY A 243 11.02 -8.45 -13.84
CA GLY A 243 12.32 -7.78 -13.87
C GLY A 243 12.31 -6.31 -14.28
N VAL A 244 11.15 -5.63 -14.17
CA VAL A 244 11.11 -4.17 -14.28
C VAL A 244 11.80 -3.56 -13.06
N LYS A 245 12.87 -2.79 -13.29
CA LYS A 245 13.78 -2.35 -12.23
C LYS A 245 13.25 -1.17 -11.41
N ASP A 246 12.39 -0.34 -12.00
CA ASP A 246 11.88 0.88 -11.37
C ASP A 246 10.36 0.94 -11.43
N ILE A 247 9.72 0.36 -10.41
CA ILE A 247 8.26 0.39 -10.22
C ILE A 247 7.89 1.43 -9.18
N ARG A 248 6.91 2.28 -9.52
CA ARG A 248 6.31 3.28 -8.64
C ARG A 248 4.81 3.04 -8.55
N ILE A 249 4.24 3.20 -7.36
CA ILE A 249 2.79 3.25 -7.14
C ILE A 249 2.41 4.67 -6.75
N LEU A 250 1.39 5.24 -7.41
CA LEU A 250 0.77 6.48 -6.94
C LEU A 250 0.00 6.21 -5.64
N ASN A 251 0.46 6.78 -4.54
CA ASN A 251 -0.14 6.57 -3.23
C ASN A 251 -1.57 7.11 -3.19
N GLY A 252 -2.56 6.25 -2.95
CA GLY A 252 -3.99 6.62 -2.99
C GLY A 252 -4.59 6.70 -4.40
N GLY A 253 -3.87 6.22 -5.41
CA GLY A 253 -4.45 6.00 -6.74
C GLY A 253 -4.91 7.26 -7.45
N PHE A 254 -5.92 7.11 -8.30
CA PHE A 254 -6.50 8.22 -9.05
C PHE A 254 -7.14 9.28 -8.15
N GLN A 255 -7.66 8.91 -6.97
CA GLN A 255 -8.23 9.89 -6.04
C GLN A 255 -7.16 10.89 -5.58
N SER A 256 -5.95 10.44 -5.23
CA SER A 256 -4.85 11.35 -4.88
C SER A 256 -4.48 12.34 -6.00
N TRP A 257 -4.64 11.95 -7.26
CA TRP A 257 -4.45 12.86 -8.40
C TRP A 257 -5.52 13.95 -8.45
N GLN A 258 -6.79 13.56 -8.26
CA GLN A 258 -7.93 14.48 -8.24
C GLN A 258 -7.90 15.42 -7.03
N ASP A 259 -7.60 14.89 -5.85
CA ASP A 259 -7.47 15.64 -4.59
C ASP A 259 -6.37 16.72 -4.68
N ALA A 260 -5.31 16.45 -5.45
CA ALA A 260 -4.25 17.40 -5.72
C ALA A 260 -4.64 18.50 -6.73
N GLY A 261 -5.83 18.41 -7.34
CA GLY A 261 -6.37 19.42 -8.26
C GLY A 261 -5.72 19.43 -9.64
N PHE A 262 -5.05 18.35 -10.04
CA PHE A 262 -4.42 18.25 -11.35
C PHE A 262 -5.43 17.95 -12.46
N GLY A 263 -5.07 18.30 -13.70
CA GLY A 263 -5.91 18.06 -14.87
C GLY A 263 -6.12 16.58 -15.16
N VAL A 264 -7.29 16.22 -15.67
CA VAL A 264 -7.67 14.85 -16.05
C VAL A 264 -7.88 14.80 -17.56
N SER A 265 -7.39 13.74 -18.21
CA SER A 265 -7.67 13.46 -19.62
C SER A 265 -8.73 12.37 -19.77
N MET A 266 -9.41 12.34 -20.91
CA MET A 266 -10.34 11.29 -21.34
C MET A 266 -9.92 10.70 -22.70
N ASP A 267 -8.71 11.01 -23.16
CA ASP A 267 -8.19 10.57 -24.44
C ASP A 267 -7.85 9.07 -24.43
N ASP A 268 -8.15 8.35 -25.52
CA ASP A 268 -7.68 6.96 -25.66
C ASP A 268 -6.21 6.98 -26.13
N GLU A 269 -5.28 7.00 -25.18
CA GLU A 269 -3.85 7.17 -25.43
C GLU A 269 -3.27 5.91 -26.11
N PRO A 270 -2.66 6.05 -27.31
CA PRO A 270 -2.12 4.90 -28.01
C PRO A 270 -0.88 4.37 -27.30
N LYS A 271 -0.86 3.05 -27.08
CA LYS A 271 0.32 2.32 -26.62
C LYS A 271 1.46 2.43 -27.64
N LYS A 272 2.71 2.46 -27.16
CA LYS A 272 3.92 2.55 -28.00
C LYS A 272 4.77 1.30 -27.81
N PRO A 273 4.55 0.24 -28.61
CA PRO A 273 5.22 -1.03 -28.39
C PRO A 273 6.75 -0.95 -28.45
N CYS A 274 7.41 -1.73 -27.60
CA CYS A 274 8.85 -1.97 -27.62
C CYS A 274 9.19 -3.27 -28.35
N LYS A 275 10.46 -3.44 -28.72
CA LYS A 275 10.93 -4.63 -29.48
C LYS A 275 11.63 -5.69 -28.65
N ASN A 276 12.17 -5.32 -27.49
CA ASN A 276 12.98 -6.18 -26.65
C ASN A 276 12.83 -5.73 -25.19
N PHE A 277 12.55 -6.66 -24.28
CA PHE A 277 12.33 -6.35 -22.87
C PHE A 277 13.65 -6.05 -22.15
N GLY A 278 14.76 -6.62 -22.64
CA GLY A 278 16.12 -6.31 -22.18
C GLY A 278 16.69 -7.31 -21.17
N VAL A 279 15.87 -8.16 -20.56
CA VAL A 279 16.28 -9.23 -19.64
C VAL A 279 15.41 -10.48 -19.86
N THR A 280 15.84 -11.63 -19.35
CA THR A 280 15.02 -12.85 -19.38
C THR A 280 14.02 -12.85 -18.23
N ILE A 281 12.74 -13.10 -18.52
CA ILE A 281 11.70 -13.22 -17.50
C ILE A 281 11.69 -14.64 -16.92
N PRO A 282 11.54 -14.83 -15.60
CA PRO A 282 11.59 -13.81 -14.54
C PRO A 282 13.01 -13.45 -14.11
N GLN A 283 13.23 -12.22 -13.66
CA GLN A 283 14.47 -11.82 -12.97
C GLN A 283 14.40 -11.99 -11.46
N HIS A 284 13.20 -11.92 -10.88
CA HIS A 284 12.98 -12.02 -9.44
C HIS A 284 12.01 -13.16 -9.08
N PRO A 285 12.37 -14.42 -9.41
CA PRO A 285 11.51 -15.57 -9.14
C PRO A 285 11.20 -15.73 -7.64
N GLU A 286 12.09 -15.28 -6.75
CA GLU A 286 11.92 -15.32 -5.28
C GLU A 286 10.69 -14.55 -4.78
N LEU A 287 10.13 -13.64 -5.59
CA LEU A 287 8.94 -12.89 -5.21
C LEU A 287 7.67 -13.70 -5.37
N ALA A 288 7.67 -14.78 -6.16
CA ALA A 288 6.49 -15.60 -6.40
C ALA A 288 6.69 -17.01 -5.85
N VAL A 289 5.78 -17.42 -4.97
CA VAL A 289 5.69 -18.76 -4.42
C VAL A 289 4.53 -19.48 -5.10
N ASP A 290 4.75 -20.73 -5.52
CA ASP A 290 3.71 -21.61 -6.07
C ASP A 290 3.36 -22.73 -5.06
N ILE A 291 2.28 -23.48 -5.28
CA ILE A 291 1.75 -24.46 -4.30
C ILE A 291 2.79 -25.40 -3.67
N PRO A 292 3.74 -26.01 -4.43
CA PRO A 292 4.71 -26.92 -3.84
C PRO A 292 5.55 -26.26 -2.75
N GLU A 293 6.09 -25.07 -3.02
CA GLU A 293 6.87 -24.29 -2.05
C GLU A 293 5.98 -23.78 -0.91
N ALA A 294 4.75 -23.35 -1.19
CA ALA A 294 3.81 -22.95 -0.13
C ALA A 294 3.54 -24.07 0.89
N LYS A 295 3.47 -25.33 0.43
CA LYS A 295 3.33 -26.51 1.31
C LYS A 295 4.59 -26.77 2.14
N GLU A 296 5.77 -26.54 1.56
CA GLU A 296 7.05 -26.62 2.28
C GLU A 296 7.15 -25.54 3.36
N MET A 297 6.75 -24.30 3.04
CA MET A 297 6.72 -23.18 3.98
C MET A 297 5.85 -23.47 5.21
N LEU A 298 4.66 -24.07 5.03
CA LEU A 298 3.79 -24.46 6.16
C LEU A 298 4.43 -25.47 7.14
N SER A 299 5.48 -26.18 6.70
CA SER A 299 6.21 -27.15 7.52
C SER A 299 7.53 -26.58 8.06
N ALA A 300 7.96 -25.40 7.61
CA ALA A 300 9.22 -24.79 7.97
C ALA A 300 9.07 -23.88 9.22
N PRO A 301 10.05 -23.87 10.14
CA PRO A 301 9.98 -23.05 11.35
C PRO A 301 10.25 -21.55 11.11
N ASP A 302 10.83 -21.20 9.95
CA ASP A 302 11.28 -19.86 9.59
C ASP A 302 10.53 -19.28 8.38
N ALA A 303 9.39 -19.86 8.02
CA ALA A 303 8.53 -19.39 6.94
C ALA A 303 7.06 -19.43 7.35
N GLU A 304 6.24 -18.53 6.78
CA GLU A 304 4.80 -18.48 7.03
C GLU A 304 4.02 -18.12 5.76
N LEU A 305 2.84 -18.73 5.60
CA LEU A 305 1.84 -18.20 4.68
C LEU A 305 0.97 -17.17 5.42
N VAL A 306 0.78 -16.01 4.81
CA VAL A 306 -0.03 -14.92 5.38
C VAL A 306 -1.33 -14.80 4.61
N CYS A 307 -2.45 -15.14 5.27
CA CYS A 307 -3.80 -15.11 4.73
C CYS A 307 -4.38 -13.68 4.79
N VAL A 308 -4.29 -12.95 3.69
CA VAL A 308 -4.78 -11.57 3.51
C VAL A 308 -6.21 -11.62 2.95
N ARG A 309 -7.10 -12.29 3.70
CA ARG A 309 -8.52 -12.44 3.37
C ARG A 309 -9.39 -11.74 4.41
N SER A 310 -10.69 -11.61 4.13
CA SER A 310 -11.64 -11.09 5.11
C SER A 310 -11.93 -12.14 6.19
N TRP A 311 -12.50 -11.70 7.32
CA TRP A 311 -12.89 -12.62 8.38
C TRP A 311 -13.93 -13.67 7.94
N PRO A 312 -15.03 -13.30 7.23
CA PRO A 312 -16.02 -14.27 6.74
C PRO A 312 -15.42 -15.33 5.80
N GLU A 313 -14.43 -14.94 5.00
CA GLU A 313 -13.65 -15.87 4.17
C GLU A 313 -12.79 -16.83 5.01
N TYR A 314 -12.09 -16.31 6.02
CA TYR A 314 -11.18 -17.08 6.88
C TYR A 314 -11.90 -18.16 7.70
N ILE A 315 -13.10 -17.85 8.19
CA ILE A 315 -13.95 -18.82 8.91
C ILE A 315 -14.78 -19.72 7.98
N GLY A 316 -14.68 -19.53 6.66
CA GLY A 316 -15.40 -20.35 5.67
C GLY A 316 -16.91 -20.11 5.59
N GLU A 317 -17.38 -18.94 6.00
CA GLU A 317 -18.79 -18.53 5.84
C GLU A 317 -19.11 -18.22 4.37
N VAL A 318 -18.17 -17.56 3.69
CA VAL A 318 -18.21 -17.25 2.26
C VAL A 318 -16.88 -17.64 1.60
N SER A 319 -16.88 -17.82 0.28
CA SER A 319 -15.62 -17.98 -0.47
C SER A 319 -14.92 -16.64 -0.70
N GLY A 320 -15.70 -15.55 -0.71
CA GLY A 320 -15.28 -14.19 -1.04
C GLY A 320 -15.54 -13.80 -2.49
N TYR A 321 -15.87 -14.75 -3.37
CA TYR A 321 -15.89 -14.54 -4.81
C TYR A 321 -17.04 -15.30 -5.48
N ASN A 322 -17.65 -14.71 -6.50
CA ASN A 322 -18.71 -15.36 -7.28
C ASN A 322 -18.20 -16.48 -8.21
N TYR A 323 -16.88 -16.57 -8.40
CA TYR A 323 -16.21 -17.59 -9.23
C TYR A 323 -15.42 -18.63 -8.42
N ILE A 324 -15.46 -18.57 -7.08
CA ILE A 324 -14.87 -19.58 -6.19
C ILE A 324 -15.99 -20.21 -5.38
N GLU A 325 -16.22 -21.52 -5.54
CA GLU A 325 -17.31 -22.22 -4.83
C GLU A 325 -16.90 -22.67 -3.43
N LYS A 326 -15.67 -23.17 -3.27
CA LYS A 326 -15.19 -23.74 -2.00
C LYS A 326 -14.93 -22.66 -0.95
N LYS A 327 -15.31 -22.97 0.29
CA LYS A 327 -15.17 -22.10 1.46
C LYS A 327 -14.28 -22.74 2.51
N GLY A 328 -13.48 -21.92 3.19
CA GLY A 328 -12.53 -22.37 4.19
C GLY A 328 -11.20 -21.62 4.09
N ARG A 329 -10.20 -22.10 4.80
CA ARG A 329 -8.85 -21.55 4.85
C ARG A 329 -7.79 -22.63 4.73
N ILE A 330 -6.58 -22.20 4.34
CA ILE A 330 -5.38 -23.04 4.36
C ILE A 330 -4.96 -23.26 5.82
N PRO A 331 -4.85 -24.52 6.30
CA PRO A 331 -4.44 -24.80 7.67
C PRO A 331 -3.00 -24.32 7.92
N GLY A 332 -2.76 -23.71 9.07
CA GLY A 332 -1.44 -23.22 9.46
C GLY A 332 -1.08 -21.81 8.97
N ALA A 333 -1.85 -21.22 8.06
CA ALA A 333 -1.61 -19.84 7.63
C ALA A 333 -1.98 -18.82 8.72
N ILE A 334 -1.14 -17.80 8.90
CA ILE A 334 -1.40 -16.68 9.82
C ILE A 334 -2.42 -15.73 9.20
N PHE A 335 -3.45 -15.34 9.94
CA PHE A 335 -4.47 -14.41 9.45
C PHE A 335 -3.98 -12.96 9.48
N GLY A 336 -3.86 -12.34 8.29
CA GLY A 336 -3.42 -10.95 8.11
C GLY A 336 -4.56 -9.92 8.03
N ASN A 337 -5.81 -10.38 7.88
CA ASN A 337 -7.05 -9.58 7.81
C ASN A 337 -7.02 -8.39 6.84
N CYS A 338 -7.54 -8.56 5.61
CA CYS A 338 -7.56 -7.46 4.63
C CYS A 338 -8.48 -6.30 5.01
N GLY A 339 -9.63 -6.58 5.62
CA GLY A 339 -10.73 -5.64 5.71
C GLY A 339 -12.09 -6.31 5.61
N SER A 340 -13.07 -5.62 5.02
CA SER A 340 -14.48 -6.04 5.02
C SER A 340 -14.74 -7.27 4.13
N ASP A 341 -14.15 -7.34 2.94
CA ASP A 341 -14.43 -8.39 1.95
C ASP A 341 -13.25 -8.67 0.99
N ALA A 342 -13.54 -9.25 -0.19
CA ALA A 342 -12.56 -9.61 -1.19
C ALA A 342 -11.96 -8.46 -2.02
N TYR A 343 -12.56 -7.28 -1.95
CA TYR A 343 -12.28 -6.15 -2.84
C TYR A 343 -11.94 -4.86 -2.08
N HIS A 344 -11.89 -4.92 -0.75
CA HIS A 344 -11.48 -3.81 0.12
C HIS A 344 -10.27 -4.17 1.00
N MET A 345 -9.46 -3.15 1.31
CA MET A 345 -8.17 -3.25 2.01
C MET A 345 -8.10 -2.26 3.20
N GLU A 346 -9.19 -2.05 3.92
CA GLU A 346 -9.32 -1.01 4.96
C GLU A 346 -8.31 -1.16 6.10
N ASN A 347 -7.84 -2.38 6.38
CA ASN A 347 -6.81 -2.57 7.40
C ASN A 347 -5.41 -2.14 6.94
N TYR A 348 -5.23 -1.90 5.63
CA TYR A 348 -3.97 -1.56 4.96
C TYR A 348 -4.00 -0.19 4.26
N ARG A 349 -5.15 0.50 4.26
CA ARG A 349 -5.33 1.81 3.65
C ARG A 349 -5.93 2.81 4.63
N ASN A 350 -5.72 4.09 4.37
CA ASN A 350 -6.49 5.18 4.96
C ASN A 350 -7.77 5.42 4.14
N LEU A 351 -8.65 6.31 4.62
CA LEU A 351 -9.93 6.63 3.95
C LEU A 351 -9.77 7.27 2.56
N ASP A 352 -8.61 7.88 2.29
CA ASP A 352 -8.24 8.44 0.99
C ASP A 352 -7.48 7.44 0.10
N HIS A 353 -7.59 6.15 0.44
CA HIS A 353 -6.93 5.00 -0.21
C HIS A 353 -5.40 5.01 -0.19
N THR A 354 -4.76 5.99 0.45
CA THR A 354 -3.31 5.94 0.65
C THR A 354 -2.95 4.77 1.56
N ILE A 355 -1.73 4.23 1.41
CA ILE A 355 -1.24 3.15 2.28
C ILE A 355 -1.27 3.61 3.74
N ARG A 356 -1.81 2.76 4.62
CA ARG A 356 -1.90 3.02 6.06
C ARG A 356 -0.52 3.32 6.65
N GLU A 357 -0.48 4.08 7.75
CA GLU A 357 0.75 4.33 8.51
C GLU A 357 1.51 3.01 8.74
N PHE A 358 2.72 2.90 8.20
CA PHE A 358 3.44 1.63 8.15
C PHE A 358 3.76 1.05 9.53
N HIS A 359 3.94 1.90 10.55
CA HIS A 359 4.12 1.45 11.93
C HIS A 359 2.86 0.79 12.50
N GLU A 360 1.66 1.18 12.08
CA GLU A 360 0.41 0.55 12.50
C GLU A 360 0.29 -0.86 11.89
N VAL A 361 0.57 -0.98 10.60
CA VAL A 361 0.58 -2.27 9.89
C VAL A 361 1.63 -3.20 10.50
N GLU A 362 2.86 -2.73 10.70
CA GLU A 362 3.93 -3.50 11.32
C GLU A 362 3.55 -3.96 12.74
N LYS A 363 2.93 -3.09 13.55
CA LYS A 363 2.50 -3.44 14.91
C LYS A 363 1.44 -4.54 14.90
N ILE A 364 0.44 -4.45 14.03
CA ILE A 364 -0.64 -5.44 13.89
C ILE A 364 -0.06 -6.79 13.45
N TRP A 365 0.83 -6.78 12.45
CA TRP A 365 1.52 -7.98 11.97
C TRP A 365 2.37 -8.65 13.05
N LYS A 366 3.20 -7.89 13.76
CA LYS A 366 4.02 -8.43 14.85
C LYS A 366 3.18 -9.07 15.96
N ALA A 367 1.99 -8.54 16.24
CA ALA A 367 1.09 -9.08 17.27
C ALA A 367 0.57 -10.49 16.94
N VAL A 368 0.49 -10.85 15.65
CA VAL A 368 0.05 -12.18 15.19
C VAL A 368 1.20 -13.05 14.65
N GLY A 369 2.46 -12.64 14.82
CA GLY A 369 3.64 -13.42 14.44
C GLY A 369 4.08 -13.28 12.98
N ILE A 370 3.59 -12.25 12.27
CA ILE A 370 4.07 -11.84 10.94
C ILE A 370 5.25 -10.88 11.18
N THR A 371 6.47 -11.37 10.97
CA THR A 371 7.71 -10.66 11.36
C THR A 371 8.81 -10.77 10.29
N PRO A 372 9.69 -9.76 10.16
CA PRO A 372 10.67 -9.68 9.07
C PRO A 372 11.83 -10.69 9.15
N ASP A 373 11.96 -11.43 10.25
CA ASP A 373 12.95 -12.52 10.40
C ASP A 373 12.55 -13.81 9.66
N LYS A 374 11.26 -13.96 9.33
CA LYS A 374 10.71 -15.11 8.59
C LYS A 374 10.69 -14.85 7.08
N HIS A 375 10.56 -15.92 6.29
CA HIS A 375 10.13 -15.83 4.90
C HIS A 375 8.61 -15.82 4.83
N LEU A 376 8.02 -14.74 4.35
CA LEU A 376 6.58 -14.54 4.34
C LEU A 376 6.04 -14.61 2.92
N ALA A 377 5.11 -15.52 2.65
CA ALA A 377 4.36 -15.54 1.40
C ALA A 377 2.92 -15.07 1.65
N PHE A 378 2.63 -13.84 1.22
CA PHE A 378 1.29 -13.26 1.33
C PHE A 378 0.38 -13.85 0.25
N TYR A 379 -0.87 -14.17 0.60
CA TYR A 379 -1.84 -14.69 -0.35
C TYR A 379 -3.26 -14.27 0.00
N CYS A 380 -4.18 -14.46 -0.94
CA CYS A 380 -5.61 -14.26 -0.68
C CYS A 380 -6.45 -15.28 -1.47
N GLY A 381 -7.51 -14.84 -2.18
CA GLY A 381 -8.20 -15.69 -3.15
C GLY A 381 -7.29 -16.06 -4.32
N THR A 382 -6.77 -15.04 -4.99
CA THR A 382 -6.07 -15.12 -6.29
C THR A 382 -4.86 -14.18 -6.40
N GLY A 383 -4.29 -13.77 -5.26
CA GLY A 383 -3.05 -13.00 -5.21
C GLY A 383 -3.17 -11.47 -5.21
N TRP A 384 -4.33 -10.87 -5.52
CA TRP A 384 -4.52 -9.41 -5.55
C TRP A 384 -4.24 -8.72 -4.19
N ARG A 385 -5.06 -8.98 -3.18
CA ARG A 385 -4.87 -8.48 -1.80
C ARG A 385 -3.54 -8.93 -1.19
N GLY A 386 -3.09 -10.14 -1.53
CA GLY A 386 -1.77 -10.65 -1.15
C GLY A 386 -0.63 -9.79 -1.70
N SER A 387 -0.74 -9.34 -2.95
CA SER A 387 0.25 -8.45 -3.60
C SER A 387 0.32 -7.09 -2.91
N GLU A 388 -0.81 -6.54 -2.45
CA GLU A 388 -0.82 -5.27 -1.71
C GLU A 388 -0.23 -5.39 -0.30
N ALA A 389 -0.51 -6.48 0.42
CA ALA A 389 0.18 -6.75 1.68
C ALA A 389 1.69 -7.01 1.48
N PHE A 390 2.07 -7.77 0.44
CA PHE A 390 3.47 -7.92 0.02
C PHE A 390 4.12 -6.57 -0.22
N PHE A 391 3.45 -5.66 -0.94
CA PHE A 391 3.98 -4.34 -1.24
C PHE A 391 4.16 -3.48 0.01
N ASN A 392 3.26 -3.58 1.00
CA ASN A 392 3.45 -2.95 2.31
C ASN A 392 4.74 -3.42 3.00
N ALA A 393 4.98 -4.74 3.04
CA ALA A 393 6.20 -5.29 3.63
C ALA A 393 7.47 -4.94 2.84
N TRP A 394 7.36 -4.93 1.50
CA TRP A 394 8.41 -4.48 0.59
C TRP A 394 8.78 -3.02 0.85
N LEU A 395 7.79 -2.14 1.01
CA LEU A 395 8.00 -0.73 1.34
C LEU A 395 8.72 -0.55 2.68
N MET A 396 8.44 -1.42 3.66
CA MET A 396 9.16 -1.47 4.94
C MET A 396 10.58 -2.05 4.84
N GLY A 397 10.99 -2.54 3.66
CA GLY A 397 12.31 -3.12 3.43
C GLY A 397 12.47 -4.52 4.04
N TRP A 398 11.38 -5.27 4.20
CA TRP A 398 11.44 -6.63 4.73
C TRP A 398 12.17 -7.55 3.74
N PRO A 399 13.15 -8.35 4.20
CA PRO A 399 14.14 -8.95 3.31
C PRO A 399 13.67 -10.21 2.56
N LYS A 400 12.65 -10.91 3.08
CA LYS A 400 12.18 -12.21 2.57
C LYS A 400 10.66 -12.21 2.47
N VAL A 401 10.14 -11.49 1.48
CA VAL A 401 8.70 -11.39 1.24
C VAL A 401 8.38 -11.85 -0.18
N SER A 402 7.27 -12.57 -0.32
CA SER A 402 6.80 -13.13 -1.59
C SER A 402 5.27 -13.08 -1.64
N VAL A 403 4.69 -13.38 -2.79
CA VAL A 403 3.27 -13.65 -2.96
C VAL A 403 3.10 -15.13 -3.30
N PHE A 404 2.30 -15.86 -2.50
CA PHE A 404 1.82 -17.17 -2.92
C PHE A 404 0.65 -16.97 -3.90
N ASP A 405 0.95 -17.13 -5.19
CA ASP A 405 0.15 -16.60 -6.31
C ASP A 405 -1.22 -17.28 -6.41
N GLY A 406 -1.21 -18.63 -6.36
CA GLY A 406 -2.40 -19.48 -6.45
C GLY A 406 -3.46 -19.23 -5.38
N GLY A 407 -3.02 -18.80 -4.19
CA GLY A 407 -3.88 -18.52 -3.05
C GLY A 407 -4.89 -19.63 -2.74
N TRP A 408 -6.05 -19.22 -2.25
CA TRP A 408 -7.15 -20.14 -1.93
C TRP A 408 -7.78 -20.77 -3.18
N PHE A 409 -7.78 -20.07 -4.31
CA PHE A 409 -8.33 -20.59 -5.57
C PHE A 409 -7.61 -21.88 -5.99
N GLU A 410 -6.29 -21.81 -6.17
CA GLU A 410 -5.50 -22.98 -6.58
C GLU A 410 -5.48 -24.04 -5.48
N TRP A 411 -5.30 -23.63 -4.21
CA TRP A 411 -5.28 -24.56 -3.08
C TRP A 411 -6.56 -25.40 -3.00
N SER A 412 -7.72 -24.75 -3.11
CA SER A 412 -9.01 -25.42 -2.98
C SER A 412 -9.39 -26.24 -4.23
N ASN A 413 -8.83 -25.94 -5.41
CA ASN A 413 -9.10 -26.72 -6.63
C ASN A 413 -8.57 -28.16 -6.56
N ASP A 414 -7.50 -28.42 -5.80
CA ASP A 414 -7.06 -29.78 -5.49
C ASP A 414 -7.84 -30.35 -4.28
N PRO A 415 -8.72 -31.36 -4.48
CA PRO A 415 -9.48 -31.96 -3.38
C PRO A 415 -8.61 -32.72 -2.37
N ALA A 416 -7.35 -33.01 -2.67
CA ALA A 416 -6.42 -33.65 -1.74
C ALA A 416 -5.82 -32.66 -0.72
N ASN A 417 -5.89 -31.36 -1.00
CA ASN A 417 -5.38 -30.34 -0.08
C ASN A 417 -6.29 -30.20 1.15
N PRO A 418 -5.72 -30.18 2.37
CA PRO A 418 -6.51 -30.02 3.58
C PRO A 418 -7.02 -28.58 3.69
N TYR A 419 -8.16 -28.39 4.36
CA TYR A 419 -8.69 -27.07 4.67
C TYR A 419 -9.39 -27.06 6.02
N GLU A 420 -9.48 -25.88 6.62
CA GLU A 420 -10.23 -25.65 7.85
C GLU A 420 -11.43 -24.72 7.60
N THR A 421 -12.41 -24.78 8.51
CA THR A 421 -13.59 -23.92 8.53
C THR A 421 -14.04 -23.68 9.98
N GLY A 422 -14.94 -22.73 10.19
CA GLY A 422 -15.42 -22.30 11.50
C GLY A 422 -14.44 -21.38 12.23
N ILE A 423 -14.92 -20.85 13.37
CA ILE A 423 -14.13 -20.00 14.26
C ILE A 423 -12.95 -20.81 14.84
N PRO A 424 -11.70 -20.34 14.69
CA PRO A 424 -10.55 -21.03 15.27
C PRO A 424 -10.64 -21.11 16.80
N VAL A 425 -10.43 -22.30 17.36
CA VAL A 425 -10.57 -22.54 18.81
C VAL A 425 -9.37 -22.00 19.61
N ASN A 426 -8.23 -21.77 18.95
CA ASN A 426 -6.99 -21.27 19.59
C ASN A 426 -6.83 -19.74 19.55
N ASP A 427 -7.61 -19.02 18.72
CA ASP A 427 -7.52 -17.55 18.57
C ASP A 427 -8.43 -16.79 19.56
N LEU A 428 -9.11 -17.49 20.47
CA LEU A 428 -9.89 -16.90 21.58
C LEU A 428 -9.02 -16.42 22.76
N LYS A 429 -7.70 -16.27 22.55
CA LYS A 429 -6.79 -15.63 23.51
C LYS A 429 -6.37 -14.26 22.99
N ILE A 430 -7.33 -13.33 22.90
CA ILE A 430 -7.04 -11.89 22.86
C ILE A 430 -7.92 -11.22 23.90
#